data_AF-A0A931MQ49-F1
#
_entry.id   AF-A0A931MQ49-F1
#
_cell.length_a   1.000
_cell.length_b   1.000
_cell.length_c   1.000
_cell.angle_alpha   90.00
_cell.angle_beta   90.00
_cell.angle_gamma   90.00
#
_symmetry.space_group_name_H-M   'P 1'
#
loop_
_entity.id
_entity.type
_entity.pdbx_description
1 polymer ?
#
loop_
_entity_poly.entity_id
_entity_poly.type
_entity_poly.pdbx_seq_one_letter_code
_entity_poly.pdbx_strand_id
1 'polypeptide(L)'
;MLAEIRIDNLGVISEASAQFHDGFTVLTGETGAGKTMVVTSLHLLSGSRADPARVRVGAERAVVEGRFAVDTDETAGALPSHVEREIARLLEAAGAERDEDGSIIAVRTVGRDGRSRAHLGGRSVPVGVLAEFTDPLLTVHGQNDQLRLLRPDQQRAALDRFAGKAVLPLLAAYQQHRSKWLAARAELLERTERSRELAQEADRLQFGLDEIERVDPQPGEDVRIVAEVRRLGDLDSLREAAEAAHAVLTGGDAGDGDGAAAALDLLGEARARVEGADDPALRELGPRLVEAMAVVTDVAGDLSGYLADLPSDPGSLDTLLNRQSELKALTRKYAADTDGVLAWAEEARARLSKIDVSADALAELAATVESAAAATAEAAQALSAARHKAAARLAKAVSKELSGLAMGRATLDVQVRDREAAEKDAAPLTIGDRVLHAGESGTDEVEFRLAAHSGAQSLPLARSASGGELSRVMLALEVVLAASERGATMVFDEVDAGVGGRAAVEIGRRLARLSRTHQVIVVTHLPQVAAFADTHLVVDKVDDAGGVVSSGVRTLDETERVAELARMLAGLDDTETGRAHAEELLAMAHAERQS
;
A
#
# COMPACT_ATOMS: atom_id res chain seq x y z
N MET A 1 -26.74 -6.19 -24.68
CA MET A 1 -26.97 -7.64 -24.48
C MET A 1 -26.11 -8.44 -25.45
N LEU A 2 -25.81 -9.71 -25.15
CA LEU A 2 -25.08 -10.62 -26.04
C LEU A 2 -26.08 -11.30 -26.99
N ALA A 3 -26.06 -10.95 -28.27
CA ALA A 3 -26.98 -11.48 -29.27
C ALA A 3 -26.51 -12.83 -29.81
N GLU A 4 -25.21 -12.95 -30.10
CA GLU A 4 -24.61 -14.13 -30.72
C GLU A 4 -23.23 -14.40 -30.15
N ILE A 5 -22.87 -15.69 -30.07
CA ILE A 5 -21.50 -16.13 -29.84
C ILE A 5 -21.07 -17.14 -30.91
N ARG A 6 -19.85 -16.99 -31.39
CA ARG A 6 -19.16 -17.95 -32.26
C ARG A 6 -17.88 -18.42 -31.59
N ILE A 7 -17.67 -19.73 -31.60
CA ILE A 7 -16.54 -20.40 -30.96
C ILE A 7 -15.86 -21.29 -32.00
N ASP A 8 -14.57 -21.06 -32.22
CA ASP A 8 -13.73 -21.87 -33.10
C ASP A 8 -12.56 -22.49 -32.32
N ASN A 9 -12.41 -23.80 -32.43
CA ASN A 9 -11.27 -24.58 -31.92
C ASN A 9 -10.99 -24.44 -30.40
N LEU A 10 -12.03 -24.39 -29.57
CA LEU A 10 -11.92 -24.30 -28.11
C LEU A 10 -12.27 -25.64 -27.45
N GLY A 11 -11.26 -26.30 -26.86
CA GLY A 11 -11.39 -27.58 -26.18
C GLY A 11 -11.95 -28.66 -27.10
N VAL A 12 -13.16 -29.14 -26.79
CA VAL A 12 -13.88 -30.15 -27.60
C VAL A 12 -14.71 -29.55 -28.74
N ILE A 13 -14.86 -28.23 -28.79
CA ILE A 13 -15.65 -27.53 -29.81
C ILE A 13 -14.76 -27.26 -31.03
N SER A 14 -15.14 -27.76 -32.21
CA SER A 14 -14.48 -27.40 -33.48
C SER A 14 -14.96 -26.04 -33.95
N GLU A 15 -16.28 -25.92 -34.05
CA GLU A 15 -17.02 -24.75 -34.48
C GLU A 15 -18.39 -24.84 -33.79
N ALA A 16 -18.81 -23.76 -33.15
CA ALA A 16 -20.15 -23.61 -32.62
C ALA A 16 -20.62 -22.17 -32.81
N SER A 17 -21.88 -22.00 -33.17
CA SER A 17 -22.56 -20.72 -33.16
C SER A 17 -23.85 -20.85 -32.35
N ALA A 18 -24.17 -19.84 -31.56
CA ALA A 18 -25.38 -19.80 -30.77
C ALA A 18 -25.95 -18.40 -30.72
N GLN A 19 -27.26 -18.29 -30.93
CA GLN A 19 -28.03 -17.07 -30.74
C GLN A 19 -28.73 -17.13 -29.38
N PHE A 20 -28.64 -16.04 -28.63
CA PHE A 20 -29.25 -15.93 -27.31
C PHE A 20 -30.53 -15.11 -27.40
N HIS A 21 -31.56 -15.55 -26.66
CA HIS A 21 -32.76 -14.75 -26.46
C HIS A 21 -32.47 -13.61 -25.48
N ASP A 22 -33.15 -12.46 -25.62
CA ASP A 22 -33.01 -11.30 -24.71
C ASP A 22 -33.52 -11.60 -23.29
N GLY A 23 -34.36 -12.63 -23.17
CA GLY A 23 -34.87 -13.17 -21.91
C GLY A 23 -34.01 -14.31 -21.36
N PHE A 24 -34.60 -15.49 -21.22
CA PHE A 24 -33.98 -16.65 -20.59
C PHE A 24 -33.55 -17.68 -21.64
N THR A 25 -32.24 -17.87 -21.82
CA THR A 25 -31.67 -18.97 -22.61
C THR A 25 -31.10 -20.05 -21.70
N VAL A 26 -31.36 -21.32 -22.00
CA VAL A 26 -30.77 -22.46 -21.28
C VAL A 26 -29.86 -23.27 -22.20
N LEU A 27 -28.76 -23.78 -21.66
CA LEU A 27 -27.84 -24.69 -22.31
C LEU A 27 -27.83 -26.06 -21.60
N THR A 28 -28.29 -27.10 -22.29
CA THR A 28 -28.28 -28.50 -21.82
C THR A 28 -27.37 -29.35 -22.71
N GLY A 29 -27.31 -30.66 -22.44
CA GLY A 29 -26.52 -31.60 -23.24
C GLY A 29 -25.84 -32.68 -22.41
N GLU A 30 -25.41 -33.72 -23.11
CA GLU A 30 -24.86 -34.96 -22.53
C GLU A 30 -23.41 -34.80 -22.04
N THR A 31 -22.59 -33.99 -22.73
CA THR A 31 -21.18 -33.80 -22.32
C THR A 31 -21.03 -32.66 -21.33
N GLY A 32 -20.39 -32.94 -20.19
CA GLY A 32 -19.90 -31.88 -19.30
C GLY A 32 -18.88 -30.98 -20.00
N ALA A 33 -17.98 -31.59 -20.80
CA ALA A 33 -16.89 -30.88 -21.48
C ALA A 33 -17.38 -29.80 -22.46
N GLY A 34 -18.41 -30.06 -23.27
CA GLY A 34 -18.91 -29.09 -24.24
C GLY A 34 -19.58 -27.88 -23.56
N LYS A 35 -20.41 -28.12 -22.55
CA LYS A 35 -21.03 -27.05 -21.74
C LYS A 35 -19.99 -26.17 -21.06
N THR A 36 -18.97 -26.78 -20.43
CA THR A 36 -17.86 -26.04 -19.82
C THR A 36 -17.10 -25.19 -20.84
N MET A 37 -16.95 -25.64 -22.09
CA MET A 37 -16.29 -24.84 -23.13
C MET A 37 -17.12 -23.63 -23.56
N VAL A 38 -18.45 -23.73 -23.60
CA VAL A 38 -19.32 -22.57 -23.84
C VAL A 38 -19.18 -21.54 -22.70
N VAL A 39 -19.23 -21.96 -21.44
CA VAL A 39 -19.00 -21.04 -20.30
C VAL A 39 -17.59 -20.44 -20.33
N THR A 40 -16.59 -21.25 -20.68
CA THR A 40 -15.21 -20.78 -20.87
C THR A 40 -15.12 -19.69 -21.92
N SER A 41 -15.86 -19.82 -23.02
CA SER A 41 -15.88 -18.82 -24.09
C SER A 41 -16.44 -17.47 -23.61
N LEU A 42 -17.49 -17.50 -22.77
CA LEU A 42 -18.07 -16.30 -22.16
C LEU A 42 -17.09 -15.65 -21.18
N HIS A 43 -16.36 -16.43 -20.39
CA HIS A 43 -15.26 -15.92 -19.55
C HIS A 43 -14.12 -15.29 -20.37
N LEU A 44 -13.79 -15.85 -21.54
CA LEU A 44 -12.76 -15.28 -22.42
C LEU A 44 -13.18 -13.92 -22.99
N LEU A 45 -14.47 -13.78 -23.34
CA LEU A 45 -15.04 -12.50 -23.77
C LEU A 45 -15.07 -11.48 -22.63
N SER A 46 -15.33 -11.90 -21.39
CA SER A 46 -15.27 -11.03 -20.20
C SER A 46 -13.85 -10.58 -19.80
N GLY A 47 -12.84 -10.89 -20.63
CA GLY A 47 -11.45 -10.50 -20.40
C GLY A 47 -10.65 -11.41 -19.46
N SER A 48 -11.23 -12.55 -19.04
CA SER A 48 -10.55 -13.50 -18.14
C SER A 48 -9.24 -14.04 -18.71
N ARG A 49 -8.39 -14.57 -17.83
CA ARG A 49 -7.11 -15.15 -18.21
C ARG A 49 -7.31 -16.31 -19.19
N ALA A 50 -6.64 -16.22 -20.34
CA ALA A 50 -6.64 -17.28 -21.34
C ALA A 50 -5.75 -18.46 -20.89
N ASP A 51 -6.21 -19.68 -21.18
CA ASP A 51 -5.49 -20.92 -20.93
C ASP A 51 -5.15 -21.60 -22.28
N PRO A 52 -3.87 -21.65 -22.69
CA PRO A 52 -3.46 -22.25 -23.95
C PRO A 52 -3.74 -23.75 -24.03
N ALA A 53 -3.87 -24.44 -22.88
CA ALA A 53 -4.22 -25.86 -22.83
C ALA A 53 -5.66 -26.12 -23.31
N ARG A 54 -6.50 -25.08 -23.36
CA ARG A 54 -7.87 -25.16 -23.88
C ARG A 54 -7.95 -24.95 -25.39
N VAL A 55 -6.85 -24.70 -26.09
CA VAL A 55 -6.85 -24.72 -27.56
C VAL A 55 -7.01 -26.17 -28.02
N ARG A 56 -7.96 -26.42 -28.94
CA ARG A 56 -8.26 -27.77 -29.45
C ARG A 56 -7.00 -28.46 -29.96
N VAL A 57 -6.87 -29.75 -29.68
CA VAL A 57 -5.74 -30.56 -30.15
C VAL A 57 -5.75 -30.58 -31.69
N GLY A 58 -4.62 -30.18 -32.28
CA GLY A 58 -4.46 -30.07 -33.74
C GLY A 58 -4.71 -28.68 -34.30
N ALA A 59 -5.26 -27.75 -33.51
CA ALA A 59 -5.40 -26.35 -33.89
C ALA A 59 -4.22 -25.50 -33.39
N GLU A 60 -3.90 -24.43 -34.13
CA GLU A 60 -2.88 -23.45 -33.73
C GLU A 60 -3.43 -22.39 -32.76
N ARG A 61 -4.74 -22.11 -32.85
CA ARG A 61 -5.41 -21.07 -32.07
C ARG A 61 -6.89 -21.41 -31.84
N ALA A 62 -7.45 -20.90 -30.75
CA ALA A 62 -8.88 -20.80 -30.50
C ALA A 62 -9.37 -19.36 -30.72
N VAL A 63 -10.58 -19.20 -31.24
CA VAL A 63 -11.22 -17.89 -31.44
C VAL A 63 -12.60 -17.91 -30.79
N VAL A 64 -12.92 -16.86 -30.04
CA VAL A 64 -14.25 -16.62 -29.50
C VAL A 64 -14.68 -15.23 -29.94
N GLU A 65 -15.83 -15.15 -30.57
CA GLU A 65 -16.43 -13.90 -31.06
C GLU A 65 -17.81 -13.73 -30.44
N GLY A 66 -18.09 -12.54 -29.90
CA GLY A 66 -19.38 -12.17 -29.36
C GLY A 66 -19.91 -10.91 -30.02
N ARG A 67 -21.18 -10.93 -30.43
CA ARG A 67 -21.89 -9.78 -30.98
C ARG A 67 -22.77 -9.16 -29.90
N PHE A 68 -22.48 -7.92 -29.52
CA PHE A 68 -23.18 -7.20 -28.46
C PHE A 68 -24.13 -6.14 -29.06
N ALA A 69 -25.42 -6.26 -28.80
CA ALA A 69 -26.42 -5.26 -29.17
C ALA A 69 -26.45 -4.12 -28.14
N VAL A 70 -26.38 -2.86 -28.60
CA VAL A 70 -26.26 -1.64 -27.76
C VAL A 70 -27.35 -0.59 -28.02
N ASP A 71 -28.05 -0.58 -29.17
CA ASP A 71 -29.12 0.40 -29.53
C ASP A 71 -30.54 -0.18 -29.33
N THR A 72 -31.41 0.40 -28.49
CA THR A 72 -32.37 1.54 -28.63
C THR A 72 -33.74 1.18 -29.23
N ASP A 73 -34.60 0.57 -28.42
CA ASP A 73 -36.03 0.89 -28.40
C ASP A 73 -36.54 0.74 -26.96
N GLU A 74 -37.64 1.44 -26.60
CA GLU A 74 -38.21 1.52 -25.23
C GLU A 74 -38.76 0.19 -24.65
N THR A 75 -38.22 -0.94 -25.09
CA THR A 75 -38.56 -2.27 -24.59
C THR A 75 -37.64 -2.69 -23.43
N ALA A 76 -38.11 -3.67 -22.67
CA ALA A 76 -37.47 -4.20 -21.47
C ALA A 76 -36.07 -4.77 -21.80
N GLY A 77 -35.03 -3.94 -21.75
CA GLY A 77 -33.66 -4.36 -22.08
C GLY A 77 -32.68 -3.22 -22.38
N ALA A 78 -33.15 -1.98 -22.54
CA ALA A 78 -32.29 -0.84 -22.80
C ALA A 78 -31.20 -0.65 -21.71
N LEU A 79 -29.95 -0.50 -22.15
CA LEU A 79 -28.82 -0.19 -21.28
C LEU A 79 -29.04 1.16 -20.60
N PRO A 80 -28.64 1.35 -19.33
CA PRO A 80 -28.69 2.65 -18.69
C PRO A 80 -27.88 3.69 -19.49
N SER A 81 -28.42 4.90 -19.70
CA SER A 81 -27.80 5.95 -20.54
C SER A 81 -26.40 6.43 -20.09
N HIS A 82 -25.95 6.05 -18.90
CA HIS A 82 -24.57 6.30 -18.46
C HIS A 82 -23.60 5.22 -18.97
N VAL A 83 -24.02 3.95 -18.95
CA VAL A 83 -23.25 2.81 -19.50
C VAL A 83 -23.06 2.98 -21.00
N GLU A 84 -24.11 3.38 -21.71
CA GLU A 84 -24.04 3.63 -23.15
C GLU A 84 -23.01 4.73 -23.50
N ARG A 85 -22.98 5.82 -22.71
CA ARG A 85 -21.99 6.90 -22.87
C ARG A 85 -20.57 6.45 -22.53
N GLU A 86 -20.42 5.58 -21.54
CA GLU A 86 -19.12 5.01 -21.16
C GLU A 86 -18.59 4.10 -22.27
N ILE A 87 -19.42 3.22 -22.80
CA ILE A 87 -19.10 2.36 -23.96
C ILE A 87 -18.74 3.23 -25.17
N ALA A 88 -19.51 4.28 -25.48
CA ALA A 88 -19.22 5.16 -26.60
C ALA A 88 -17.84 5.84 -26.47
N ARG A 89 -17.49 6.33 -25.28
CA ARG A 89 -16.16 6.90 -25.00
C ARG A 89 -15.05 5.88 -25.13
N LEU A 90 -15.27 4.66 -24.65
CA LEU A 90 -14.30 3.57 -24.75
C LEU A 90 -14.05 3.18 -26.21
N LEU A 91 -15.09 3.10 -27.03
CA LEU A 91 -14.96 2.84 -28.47
C LEU A 91 -14.18 3.95 -29.16
N GLU A 92 -14.48 5.22 -28.87
CA GLU A 92 -13.76 6.38 -29.42
C GLU A 92 -12.28 6.36 -29.03
N ALA A 93 -11.97 6.11 -27.75
CA ALA A 93 -10.60 6.01 -27.26
C ALA A 93 -9.83 4.82 -27.88
N ALA A 94 -10.52 3.72 -28.17
CA ALA A 94 -9.95 2.54 -28.81
C ALA A 94 -9.91 2.63 -30.35
N GLY A 95 -10.56 3.63 -30.95
CA GLY A 95 -10.77 3.74 -32.39
C GLY A 95 -11.64 2.62 -32.99
N ALA A 96 -12.45 1.97 -32.15
CA ALA A 96 -13.33 0.86 -32.50
C ALA A 96 -14.66 1.37 -33.07
N GLU A 97 -15.21 0.66 -34.06
CA GLU A 97 -16.43 1.06 -34.76
C GLU A 97 -17.59 0.09 -34.45
N ARG A 98 -18.82 0.60 -34.51
CA ARG A 98 -20.03 -0.22 -34.49
C ARG A 98 -20.25 -0.83 -35.88
N ASP A 99 -20.86 -2.01 -35.94
CA ASP A 99 -21.29 -2.64 -37.18
C ASP A 99 -22.53 -1.93 -37.79
N GLU A 100 -22.92 -2.28 -39.00
CA GLU A 100 -24.02 -1.62 -39.74
C GLU A 100 -25.38 -1.69 -39.02
N ASP A 101 -25.60 -2.72 -38.21
CA ASP A 101 -26.80 -2.91 -37.39
C ASP A 101 -26.68 -2.25 -35.99
N GLY A 102 -25.63 -1.47 -35.75
CA GLY A 102 -25.37 -0.81 -34.48
C GLY A 102 -24.79 -1.72 -33.39
N SER A 103 -24.58 -3.01 -33.68
CA SER A 103 -23.93 -3.95 -32.74
C SER A 103 -22.42 -3.74 -32.66
N ILE A 104 -21.80 -4.29 -31.63
CA ILE A 104 -20.36 -4.24 -31.42
C ILE A 104 -19.82 -5.66 -31.36
N ILE A 105 -18.82 -5.93 -32.20
CA ILE A 105 -18.17 -7.24 -32.27
C ILE A 105 -16.94 -7.22 -31.37
N ALA A 106 -16.87 -8.16 -30.43
CA ALA A 106 -15.75 -8.39 -29.55
C ALA A 106 -15.17 -9.78 -29.81
N VAL A 107 -13.86 -9.86 -30.07
CA VAL A 107 -13.18 -11.11 -30.43
C VAL A 107 -12.00 -11.35 -29.51
N ARG A 108 -11.91 -12.57 -28.97
CA ARG A 108 -10.77 -13.06 -28.24
C ARG A 108 -10.11 -14.22 -28.98
N THR A 109 -8.83 -14.07 -29.30
CA THR A 109 -8.00 -15.14 -29.89
C THR A 109 -6.96 -15.62 -28.89
N VAL A 110 -6.81 -16.94 -28.76
CA VAL A 110 -5.83 -17.58 -27.88
C VAL A 110 -4.98 -18.53 -28.71
N GLY A 111 -3.70 -18.24 -28.84
CA GLY A 111 -2.72 -19.10 -29.51
C GLY A 111 -2.23 -20.20 -28.57
N ARG A 112 -1.91 -21.36 -29.15
CA ARG A 112 -1.31 -22.48 -28.42
C ARG A 112 0.09 -22.17 -27.86
N ASP A 113 0.75 -21.16 -28.44
CA ASP A 113 2.01 -20.58 -27.98
C ASP A 113 1.87 -19.70 -26.73
N GLY A 114 0.65 -19.51 -26.23
CA GLY A 114 0.35 -18.67 -25.07
C GLY A 114 0.01 -17.22 -25.39
N ARG A 115 0.16 -16.79 -26.65
CA ARG A 115 -0.18 -15.41 -27.03
C ARG A 115 -1.69 -15.26 -27.11
N SER A 116 -2.20 -14.21 -26.48
CA SER A 116 -3.62 -13.88 -26.52
C SER A 116 -3.82 -12.48 -27.10
N ARG A 117 -4.78 -12.34 -28.00
CA ARG A 117 -5.11 -11.07 -28.68
C ARG A 117 -6.59 -10.79 -28.51
N ALA A 118 -6.93 -9.52 -28.30
CA ALA A 118 -8.30 -9.04 -28.24
C ALA A 118 -8.55 -8.07 -29.41
N HIS A 119 -9.77 -8.12 -29.95
CA HIS A 119 -10.27 -7.15 -30.91
C HIS A 119 -11.64 -6.64 -30.46
N LEU A 120 -11.90 -5.37 -30.71
CA LEU A 120 -13.17 -4.71 -30.41
C LEU A 120 -13.52 -3.80 -31.60
N GLY A 121 -14.71 -3.96 -32.17
CA GLY A 121 -15.17 -3.15 -33.31
C GLY A 121 -14.18 -3.13 -34.47
N GLY A 122 -13.59 -4.28 -34.80
CA GLY A 122 -12.59 -4.43 -35.87
C GLY A 122 -11.17 -3.96 -35.55
N ARG A 123 -10.90 -3.34 -34.38
CA ARG A 123 -9.56 -2.91 -33.96
C ARG A 123 -8.92 -3.87 -32.98
N SER A 124 -7.60 -4.02 -33.05
CA SER A 124 -6.85 -4.73 -32.01
C SER A 124 -6.70 -3.86 -30.77
N VAL A 125 -7.05 -4.40 -29.61
CA VAL A 125 -7.05 -3.68 -28.33
C VAL A 125 -6.33 -4.50 -27.24
N PRO A 126 -5.80 -3.85 -26.19
CA PRO A 126 -5.39 -4.56 -24.98
C PRO A 126 -6.55 -5.33 -24.37
N VAL A 127 -6.26 -6.46 -23.74
CA VAL A 127 -7.27 -7.29 -23.04
C VAL A 127 -8.02 -6.50 -21.97
N GLY A 128 -7.35 -5.55 -21.32
CA GLY A 128 -7.99 -4.67 -20.33
C GLY A 128 -9.12 -3.84 -20.92
N VAL A 129 -8.99 -3.36 -22.16
CA VAL A 129 -10.04 -2.58 -22.85
C VAL A 129 -11.22 -3.48 -23.22
N LEU A 130 -10.97 -4.73 -23.63
CA LEU A 130 -12.04 -5.71 -23.85
C LEU A 130 -12.78 -6.02 -22.53
N ALA A 131 -12.05 -6.17 -21.43
CA ALA A 131 -12.63 -6.38 -20.11
C ALA A 131 -13.49 -5.18 -19.67
N GLU A 132 -12.97 -3.97 -19.82
CA GLU A 132 -13.69 -2.72 -19.50
C GLU A 132 -14.96 -2.54 -20.36
N PHE A 133 -14.92 -2.92 -21.64
CA PHE A 133 -16.09 -2.93 -22.51
C PHE A 133 -17.16 -3.95 -22.06
N THR A 134 -16.73 -5.14 -21.66
CA THR A 134 -17.65 -6.25 -21.34
C THR A 134 -18.15 -6.23 -19.90
N ASP A 135 -17.43 -5.63 -18.95
CA ASP A 135 -17.79 -5.58 -17.52
C ASP A 135 -19.24 -5.11 -17.26
N PRO A 136 -19.74 -4.02 -17.88
CA PRO A 136 -21.12 -3.60 -17.70
C PRO A 136 -22.14 -4.37 -18.55
N LEU A 137 -21.70 -5.21 -19.49
CA LEU A 137 -22.56 -5.91 -20.47
C LEU A 137 -22.74 -7.40 -20.19
N LEU A 138 -21.72 -8.07 -19.64
CA LEU A 138 -21.66 -9.51 -19.47
C LEU A 138 -21.05 -9.85 -18.10
N THR A 139 -21.88 -10.40 -17.22
CA THR A 139 -21.44 -10.94 -15.93
C THR A 139 -21.58 -12.45 -15.92
N VAL A 140 -20.47 -13.17 -15.68
CA VAL A 140 -20.45 -14.63 -15.71
C VAL A 140 -20.32 -15.19 -14.29
N HIS A 141 -21.43 -15.65 -13.73
CA HIS A 141 -21.53 -16.26 -12.41
C HIS A 141 -21.21 -17.75 -12.48
N GLY A 142 -19.99 -18.11 -12.06
CA GLY A 142 -19.55 -19.51 -11.92
C GLY A 142 -18.84 -19.77 -10.59
N GLN A 143 -18.27 -20.97 -10.41
CA GLN A 143 -17.59 -21.38 -9.17
C GLN A 143 -16.54 -20.36 -8.69
N ASN A 144 -15.81 -19.71 -9.61
CA ASN A 144 -14.77 -18.74 -9.25
C ASN A 144 -15.32 -17.39 -8.73
N ASP A 145 -16.45 -16.91 -9.24
CA ASP A 145 -17.06 -15.65 -8.77
C ASP A 145 -17.84 -15.84 -7.46
N GLN A 146 -18.39 -17.03 -7.22
CA GLN A 146 -18.94 -17.41 -5.91
C GLN A 146 -17.86 -17.35 -4.82
N LEU A 147 -16.62 -17.72 -5.12
CA LEU A 147 -15.47 -17.58 -4.21
C LEU A 147 -15.04 -16.12 -4.02
N ARG A 148 -15.25 -15.26 -5.02
CA ARG A 148 -14.90 -13.83 -4.94
C ARG A 148 -15.81 -13.08 -3.97
N LEU A 149 -17.10 -13.37 -3.95
CA LEU A 149 -18.06 -12.79 -3.00
C LEU A 149 -17.82 -13.25 -1.55
N LEU A 150 -16.89 -14.17 -1.29
CA LEU A 150 -16.43 -14.50 0.06
C LEU A 150 -15.47 -13.45 0.65
N ARG A 151 -14.91 -12.56 -0.18
CA ARG A 151 -13.95 -11.55 0.27
C ARG A 151 -14.66 -10.29 0.80
N PRO A 152 -14.26 -9.72 1.95
CA PRO A 152 -14.91 -8.56 2.54
C PRO A 152 -14.96 -7.31 1.64
N ASP A 153 -13.92 -7.06 0.84
CA ASP A 153 -13.87 -5.94 -0.11
C ASP A 153 -14.93 -6.07 -1.21
N GLN A 154 -15.17 -7.30 -1.69
CA GLN A 154 -16.17 -7.60 -2.71
C GLN A 154 -17.58 -7.56 -2.12
N GLN A 155 -17.76 -8.00 -0.88
CA GLN A 155 -19.04 -7.89 -0.16
C GLN A 155 -19.43 -6.42 0.07
N ARG A 156 -18.47 -5.57 0.43
CA ARG A 156 -18.70 -4.12 0.51
C ARG A 156 -19.09 -3.54 -0.85
N ALA A 157 -18.35 -3.87 -1.91
CA ALA A 157 -18.67 -3.39 -3.26
C ALA A 157 -20.08 -3.86 -3.71
N ALA A 158 -20.47 -5.09 -3.39
CA ALA A 158 -21.81 -5.60 -3.66
C ALA A 158 -22.90 -4.84 -2.89
N LEU A 159 -22.66 -4.53 -1.61
CA LEU A 159 -23.57 -3.72 -0.79
C LEU A 159 -23.72 -2.30 -1.34
N ASP A 160 -22.60 -1.67 -1.71
CA ASP A 160 -22.57 -0.31 -2.24
C ASP A 160 -23.33 -0.23 -3.58
N ARG A 161 -23.15 -1.24 -4.44
CA ARG A 161 -23.88 -1.39 -5.72
C ARG A 161 -25.37 -1.53 -5.51
N PHE A 162 -25.80 -2.45 -4.63
CA PHE A 162 -27.20 -2.64 -4.28
C PHE A 162 -27.88 -1.35 -3.80
N ALA A 163 -27.14 -0.52 -3.07
CA ALA A 163 -27.62 0.74 -2.55
C ALA A 163 -27.27 1.95 -3.43
N GLY A 164 -26.90 1.73 -4.70
CA GLY A 164 -26.22 2.68 -5.58
C GLY A 164 -26.59 4.15 -5.38
N LYS A 165 -27.88 4.49 -5.48
CA LYS A 165 -28.39 5.88 -5.33
C LYS A 165 -28.16 6.50 -3.96
N ALA A 166 -28.13 5.71 -2.90
CA ALA A 166 -27.97 6.17 -1.52
C ALA A 166 -26.50 6.14 -1.06
N VAL A 167 -25.65 5.28 -1.65
CA VAL A 167 -24.27 5.07 -1.18
C VAL A 167 -23.23 5.68 -2.11
N LEU A 168 -23.34 5.53 -3.43
CA LEU A 168 -22.29 5.96 -4.37
C LEU A 168 -21.99 7.47 -4.32
N PRO A 169 -22.98 8.38 -4.20
CA PRO A 169 -22.68 9.81 -4.05
C PRO A 169 -21.92 10.13 -2.76
N LEU A 170 -22.23 9.42 -1.66
CA LEU A 170 -21.55 9.59 -0.37
C LEU A 170 -20.12 9.04 -0.42
N LEU A 171 -19.92 7.92 -1.11
CA LEU A 171 -18.61 7.35 -1.34
C LEU A 171 -17.71 8.31 -2.15
N ALA A 172 -18.24 8.91 -3.21
CA ALA A 172 -17.51 9.89 -4.01
C ALA A 172 -17.14 11.15 -3.20
N ALA A 173 -18.07 11.66 -2.38
CA ALA A 173 -17.79 12.78 -1.47
C ALA A 173 -16.69 12.43 -0.46
N TYR A 174 -16.79 11.26 0.18
CA TYR A 174 -15.76 10.76 1.10
C TYR A 174 -14.39 10.67 0.43
N GLN A 175 -14.31 10.09 -0.78
CA GLN A 175 -13.06 9.96 -1.53
C GLN A 175 -12.42 11.32 -1.84
N GLN A 176 -13.24 12.31 -2.21
CA GLN A 176 -12.78 13.67 -2.47
C GLN A 176 -12.23 14.34 -1.20
N HIS A 177 -12.94 14.26 -0.08
CA HIS A 177 -12.49 14.83 1.19
C HIS A 177 -11.23 14.14 1.71
N ARG A 178 -11.20 12.80 1.65
CA ARG A 178 -10.05 11.99 2.03
C ARG A 178 -8.79 12.35 1.24
N SER A 179 -8.90 12.51 -0.08
CA SER A 179 -7.77 12.88 -0.93
C SER A 179 -7.17 14.23 -0.50
N LYS A 180 -8.01 15.24 -0.25
CA LYS A 180 -7.57 16.56 0.24
C LYS A 180 -6.91 16.48 1.60
N TRP A 181 -7.51 15.73 2.53
CA TRP A 181 -6.97 15.54 3.87
C TRP A 181 -5.61 14.85 3.86
N LEU A 182 -5.45 13.75 3.11
CA LEU A 182 -4.18 13.03 3.03
C LEU A 182 -3.08 13.87 2.38
N ALA A 183 -3.40 14.65 1.34
CA ALA A 183 -2.45 15.57 0.73
C ALA A 183 -1.97 16.64 1.72
N ALA A 184 -2.90 17.29 2.42
CA ALA A 184 -2.56 18.30 3.42
C ALA A 184 -1.76 17.71 4.61
N ARG A 185 -2.11 16.50 5.05
CA ARG A 185 -1.40 15.81 6.13
C ARG A 185 0.02 15.41 5.74
N ALA A 186 0.22 14.93 4.51
CA ALA A 186 1.54 14.62 3.99
C ALA A 186 2.43 15.87 3.96
N GLU A 187 1.90 16.98 3.44
CA GLU A 187 2.58 18.28 3.43
C GLU A 187 2.95 18.75 4.85
N LEU A 188 2.03 18.61 5.81
CA LEU A 188 2.28 18.99 7.20
C LEU A 188 3.42 18.18 7.82
N LEU A 189 3.43 16.86 7.62
CA LEU A 189 4.47 15.98 8.13
C LEU A 189 5.84 16.36 7.54
N GLU A 190 5.93 16.53 6.23
CA GLU A 190 7.17 16.92 5.55
C GLU A 190 7.69 18.28 6.05
N ARG A 191 6.82 19.29 6.14
CA ARG A 191 7.24 20.61 6.63
C ARG A 191 7.62 20.60 8.10
N THR A 192 6.96 19.78 8.91
CA THR A 192 7.27 19.65 10.34
C THR A 192 8.63 19.00 10.54
N GLU A 193 8.95 17.93 9.80
CA GLU A 193 10.26 17.30 9.83
C GLU A 193 11.36 18.27 9.39
N ARG A 194 11.15 18.95 8.25
CA ARG A 194 12.10 19.96 7.76
C ARG A 194 12.29 21.12 8.73
N SER A 195 11.22 21.62 9.35
CA SER A 195 11.32 22.68 10.36
C SER A 195 12.08 22.21 11.59
N ARG A 196 11.92 20.95 12.00
CA ARG A 196 12.66 20.36 13.13
C ARG A 196 14.14 20.20 12.83
N GLU A 197 14.51 19.86 11.59
CA GLU A 197 15.90 19.82 11.14
C GLU A 197 16.53 21.21 11.12
N LEU A 198 15.83 22.19 10.56
CA LEU A 198 16.28 23.59 10.55
C LEU A 198 16.46 24.17 11.95
N ALA A 199 15.55 23.86 12.89
CA ALA A 199 15.68 24.27 14.28
C ALA A 199 16.91 23.66 14.96
N GLN A 200 17.19 22.37 14.75
CA GLN A 200 18.40 21.73 15.27
C GLN A 200 19.68 22.30 14.66
N GLU A 201 19.67 22.63 13.38
CA GLU A 201 20.80 23.30 12.73
C GLU A 201 21.01 24.70 13.31
N ALA A 202 19.94 25.48 13.49
CA ALA A 202 19.99 26.80 14.10
C ALA A 202 20.56 26.75 15.53
N ASP A 203 20.08 25.84 16.38
CA ASP A 203 20.59 25.64 17.74
C ASP A 203 22.09 25.30 17.74
N ARG A 204 22.54 24.43 16.82
CA ARG A 204 23.96 24.07 16.69
C ARG A 204 24.83 25.24 16.26
N LEU A 205 24.37 26.03 15.29
CA LEU A 205 25.08 27.21 14.81
C LEU A 205 25.15 28.28 15.91
N GLN A 206 24.03 28.55 16.59
CA GLN A 206 23.98 29.52 17.69
C GLN A 206 24.92 29.11 18.83
N PHE A 207 24.89 27.85 19.24
CA PHE A 207 25.80 27.34 20.27
C PHE A 207 27.27 27.55 19.91
N GLY A 208 27.64 27.28 18.65
CA GLY A 208 29.00 27.52 18.18
C GLY A 208 29.38 29.00 18.14
N LEU A 209 28.45 29.88 17.76
CA LEU A 209 28.66 31.33 17.80
C LEU A 209 28.85 31.82 19.23
N ASP A 210 28.03 31.38 20.18
CA ASP A 210 28.14 31.74 21.60
C ASP A 210 29.46 31.24 22.20
N GLU A 211 29.92 30.04 21.84
CA GLU A 211 31.23 29.51 22.26
C GLU A 211 32.39 30.39 21.76
N ILE A 212 32.34 30.83 20.51
CA ILE A 212 33.36 31.69 19.89
C ILE A 212 33.31 33.10 20.49
N GLU A 213 32.13 33.67 20.65
CA GLU A 213 31.94 35.02 21.20
C GLU A 213 32.41 35.12 22.66
N ARG A 214 32.20 34.07 23.46
CA ARG A 214 32.69 34.03 24.85
C ARG A 214 34.22 34.06 24.95
N VAL A 215 34.93 33.49 23.98
CA VAL A 215 36.40 33.49 23.94
C VAL A 215 36.92 34.75 23.24
N ASP A 216 36.15 35.36 22.34
CA ASP A 216 36.52 36.55 21.58
C ASP A 216 37.91 36.46 20.94
N PRO A 217 38.15 35.46 20.07
CA PRO A 217 39.43 35.30 19.39
C PRO A 217 39.72 36.47 18.43
N GLN A 218 40.96 36.93 18.40
CA GLN A 218 41.40 37.98 17.48
C GLN A 218 42.16 37.40 16.28
N PRO A 219 42.13 38.06 15.11
CA PRO A 219 42.89 37.62 13.95
C PRO A 219 44.39 37.48 14.23
N GLY A 220 44.98 36.35 13.81
CA GLY A 220 46.38 36.00 14.07
C GLY A 220 46.81 36.03 15.55
N GLU A 221 45.89 35.86 16.50
CA GLU A 221 46.18 35.82 17.94
C GLU A 221 46.96 34.56 18.35
N ASP A 222 46.59 33.41 17.82
CA ASP A 222 47.27 32.13 18.06
C ASP A 222 48.76 32.16 17.70
N VAL A 223 49.11 32.72 16.54
CA VAL A 223 50.51 32.86 16.10
C VAL A 223 51.29 33.76 17.06
N ARG A 224 50.68 34.87 17.49
CA ARG A 224 51.29 35.83 18.42
C ARG A 224 51.51 35.21 19.80
N ILE A 225 50.50 34.53 20.34
CA ILE A 225 50.57 33.89 21.66
C ILE A 225 51.59 32.75 21.66
N VAL A 226 51.62 31.91 20.63
CA VAL A 226 52.62 30.82 20.54
C VAL A 226 54.04 31.39 20.53
N ALA A 227 54.28 32.48 19.80
CA ALA A 227 55.59 33.13 19.76
C ALA A 227 55.98 33.70 21.13
N GLU A 228 55.06 34.38 21.82
CA GLU A 228 55.36 35.00 23.12
C GLU A 228 55.48 33.97 24.24
N VAL A 229 54.65 32.92 24.27
CA VAL A 229 54.79 31.79 25.21
C VAL A 229 56.16 31.14 25.07
N ARG A 230 56.64 30.94 23.83
CA ARG A 230 57.98 30.38 23.61
C ARG A 230 59.06 31.30 24.18
N ARG A 231 58.98 32.60 23.89
CA ARG A 231 59.94 33.60 24.37
C ARG A 231 59.99 33.69 25.89
N LEU A 232 58.83 33.72 26.56
CA LEU A 232 58.75 33.77 28.02
C LEU A 232 59.17 32.44 28.66
N GLY A 233 58.81 31.30 28.06
CA GLY A 233 59.26 29.99 28.55
C GLY A 233 60.78 29.80 28.47
N ASP A 234 61.41 30.32 27.41
CA ASP A 234 62.88 30.36 27.29
C ASP A 234 63.50 31.23 28.41
N LEU A 235 62.89 32.39 28.73
CA LEU A 235 63.34 33.27 29.82
C LEU A 235 63.16 32.65 31.21
N ASP A 236 62.04 31.98 31.48
CA ASP A 236 61.81 31.29 32.76
C ASP A 236 62.76 30.10 32.95
N SER A 237 63.06 29.36 31.88
CA SER A 237 64.05 28.28 31.91
C SER A 237 65.45 28.81 32.24
N LEU A 238 65.82 29.97 31.71
CA LEU A 238 67.09 30.64 32.02
C LEU A 238 67.12 31.14 33.48
N ARG A 239 66.01 31.67 33.98
CA ARG A 239 65.87 32.11 35.38
C ARG A 239 65.99 30.94 36.35
N GLU A 240 65.25 29.86 36.13
CA GLU A 240 65.29 28.65 36.96
C GLU A 240 66.70 28.06 37.01
N ALA A 241 67.39 27.98 35.86
CA ALA A 241 68.77 27.50 35.80
C ALA A 241 69.75 28.38 36.59
N ALA A 242 69.62 29.70 36.48
CA ALA A 242 70.48 30.66 37.19
C ALA A 242 70.17 30.70 38.71
N GLU A 243 68.90 30.65 39.12
CA GLU A 243 68.49 30.56 40.53
C GLU A 243 68.97 29.26 41.17
N ALA A 244 68.78 28.12 40.49
CA ALA A 244 69.25 26.82 40.97
C ALA A 244 70.78 26.77 41.09
N ALA A 245 71.51 27.30 40.09
CA ALA A 245 72.96 27.39 40.15
C ALA A 245 73.41 28.30 41.31
N HIS A 246 72.81 29.48 41.47
CA HIS A 246 73.12 30.42 42.54
C HIS A 246 72.88 29.78 43.92
N ALA A 247 71.72 29.13 44.12
CA ALA A 247 71.36 28.47 45.37
C ALA A 247 72.35 27.35 45.76
N VAL A 248 72.86 26.58 44.80
CA VAL A 248 73.89 25.54 45.05
C VAL A 248 75.23 26.17 45.49
N LEU A 249 75.58 27.35 44.98
CA LEU A 249 76.84 28.01 45.31
C LEU A 249 76.81 28.73 46.67
N THR A 250 75.72 29.45 46.98
CA THR A 250 75.63 30.36 48.15
C THR A 250 74.75 29.84 49.29
N GLY A 251 73.94 28.80 49.04
CA GLY A 251 72.86 28.40 49.94
C GLY A 251 71.58 29.21 49.65
N GLY A 252 70.43 28.54 49.61
CA GLY A 252 69.13 29.17 49.38
C GLY A 252 68.51 29.77 50.66
N ASP A 253 67.63 30.76 50.48
CA ASP A 253 66.82 31.33 51.57
C ASP A 253 65.74 30.32 52.03
N ALA A 254 66.06 29.62 53.12
CA ALA A 254 65.18 28.91 54.08
C ALA A 254 64.36 27.68 53.62
N GLY A 255 64.36 26.64 54.47
CA GLY A 255 63.11 25.94 54.80
C GLY A 255 63.08 24.42 54.66
N ASP A 256 63.58 23.84 53.58
CA ASP A 256 63.28 22.42 53.26
C ASP A 256 64.51 21.52 53.23
N GLY A 257 64.83 20.96 54.40
CA GLY A 257 64.83 19.51 54.63
C GLY A 257 65.90 18.60 54.04
N ASP A 258 66.61 18.96 52.96
CA ASP A 258 67.70 18.13 52.43
C ASP A 258 69.01 18.93 52.40
N GLY A 259 69.81 18.72 53.44
CA GLY A 259 70.99 19.50 53.82
C GLY A 259 72.20 19.29 52.92
N ALA A 260 72.12 19.69 51.65
CA ALA A 260 73.30 19.92 50.84
C ALA A 260 73.96 21.23 51.30
N ALA A 261 75.15 21.13 51.88
CA ALA A 261 75.94 22.31 52.22
C ALA A 261 76.31 23.08 50.95
N ALA A 262 76.20 24.41 50.98
CA ALA A 262 76.56 25.26 49.86
C ALA A 262 78.02 25.04 49.44
N ALA A 263 78.34 25.21 48.16
CA ALA A 263 79.70 25.01 47.68
C ALA A 263 80.71 25.90 48.41
N LEU A 264 80.33 27.15 48.74
CA LEU A 264 81.16 28.07 49.53
C LEU A 264 81.38 27.58 50.98
N ASP A 265 80.35 26.99 51.61
CA ASP A 265 80.46 26.43 52.95
C ASP A 265 81.36 25.19 52.98
N LEU A 266 81.21 24.29 52.00
CA LEU A 266 82.05 23.10 51.85
C LEU A 266 83.52 23.46 51.59
N LEU A 267 83.77 24.47 50.76
CA LEU A 267 85.12 25.00 50.52
C LEU A 267 85.71 25.66 51.77
N GLY A 268 84.89 26.41 52.53
CA GLY A 268 85.28 27.00 53.81
C GLY A 268 85.64 25.93 54.84
N GLU A 269 84.87 24.85 54.90
CA GLU A 269 85.13 23.72 55.80
C GLU A 269 86.38 22.93 55.40
N ALA A 270 86.58 22.67 54.10
CA ALA A 270 87.80 22.05 53.57
C ALA A 270 89.04 22.88 53.91
N ARG A 271 88.95 24.20 53.75
CA ARG A 271 90.00 25.15 54.12
C ARG A 271 90.35 25.06 55.61
N ALA A 272 89.35 25.11 56.48
CA ALA A 272 89.56 25.04 57.92
C ALA A 272 90.27 23.74 58.35
N ARG A 273 89.91 22.60 57.73
CA ARG A 273 90.56 21.31 57.99
C ARG A 273 92.02 21.26 57.54
N VAL A 274 92.31 21.82 56.36
CA VAL A 274 93.67 21.85 55.81
C VAL A 274 94.58 22.80 56.59
N GLU A 275 94.09 23.98 56.96
CA GLU A 275 94.86 24.94 57.78
C GLU A 275 95.13 24.39 59.19
N GLY A 276 94.19 23.62 59.75
CA GLY A 276 94.30 22.97 61.05
C GLY A 276 95.22 21.74 61.11
N ALA A 277 95.70 21.22 59.97
CA ALA A 277 96.57 20.05 59.94
C ALA A 277 98.04 20.40 60.18
N ASP A 278 98.80 19.53 60.85
CA ASP A 278 100.20 19.81 61.21
C ASP A 278 101.21 19.66 60.07
N ASP A 279 100.82 19.02 58.96
CA ASP A 279 101.66 18.79 57.78
C ASP A 279 101.80 20.07 56.90
N PRO A 280 103.03 20.57 56.67
CA PRO A 280 103.25 21.78 55.86
C PRO A 280 102.79 21.65 54.40
N ALA A 281 102.98 20.49 53.78
CA ALA A 281 102.58 20.25 52.39
C ALA A 281 101.06 20.24 52.25
N LEU A 282 100.34 19.81 53.29
CA LEU A 282 98.89 19.91 53.32
C LEU A 282 98.45 21.39 53.45
N ARG A 283 99.05 22.17 54.37
CA ARG A 283 98.73 23.62 54.53
C ARG A 283 98.99 24.46 53.29
N GLU A 284 99.97 24.11 52.45
CA GLU A 284 100.22 24.79 51.16
C GLU A 284 99.03 24.73 50.18
N LEU A 285 98.05 23.84 50.41
CA LEU A 285 96.80 23.81 49.64
C LEU A 285 95.79 24.88 50.09
N GLY A 286 95.95 25.47 51.28
CA GLY A 286 95.06 26.50 51.84
C GLY A 286 94.89 27.74 50.94
N PRO A 287 95.98 28.38 50.47
CA PRO A 287 95.89 29.49 49.51
C PRO A 287 95.11 29.14 48.24
N ARG A 288 95.25 27.90 47.72
CA ARG A 288 94.49 27.44 46.54
C ARG A 288 92.99 27.29 46.83
N LEU A 289 92.61 26.91 48.06
CA LEU A 289 91.21 26.89 48.48
C LEU A 289 90.64 28.31 48.63
N VAL A 290 91.43 29.28 49.08
CA VAL A 290 91.03 30.70 49.11
C VAL A 290 90.78 31.24 47.70
N GLU A 291 91.67 30.93 46.75
CA GLU A 291 91.49 31.28 45.34
C GLU A 291 90.21 30.64 44.77
N ALA A 292 89.96 29.35 45.05
CA ALA A 292 88.74 28.68 44.62
C ALA A 292 87.46 29.30 45.22
N MET A 293 87.47 29.68 46.50
CA MET A 293 86.35 30.38 47.14
C MET A 293 86.08 31.74 46.52
N ALA A 294 87.13 32.51 46.19
CA ALA A 294 86.99 33.80 45.52
C ALA A 294 86.34 33.63 44.13
N VAL A 295 86.81 32.67 43.33
CA VAL A 295 86.21 32.36 42.02
C VAL A 295 84.73 31.97 42.15
N VAL A 296 84.38 31.14 43.13
CA VAL A 296 82.98 30.74 43.35
C VAL A 296 82.12 31.92 43.81
N THR A 297 82.67 32.82 44.62
CA THR A 297 81.97 34.04 45.08
C THR A 297 81.75 35.00 43.92
N ASP A 298 82.73 35.18 43.04
CA ASP A 298 82.60 36.01 41.84
C ASP A 298 81.51 35.44 40.91
N VAL A 299 81.52 34.13 40.65
CA VAL A 299 80.50 33.46 39.83
C VAL A 299 79.10 33.58 40.46
N ALA A 300 78.99 33.48 41.78
CA ALA A 300 77.72 33.72 42.47
C ALA A 300 77.25 35.18 42.32
N GLY A 301 78.17 36.14 42.42
CA GLY A 301 77.89 37.55 42.16
C GLY A 301 77.43 37.80 40.72
N ASP A 302 78.09 37.19 39.74
CA ASP A 302 77.72 37.26 38.32
C ASP A 302 76.34 36.66 38.07
N LEU A 303 76.01 35.51 38.69
CA LEU A 303 74.68 34.89 38.61
C LEU A 303 73.60 35.78 39.26
N SER A 304 73.91 36.42 40.38
CA SER A 304 72.99 37.37 41.04
C SER A 304 72.74 38.60 40.17
N GLY A 305 73.79 39.16 39.56
CA GLY A 305 73.69 40.25 38.59
C GLY A 305 72.87 39.86 37.36
N TYR A 306 73.12 38.67 36.80
CA TYR A 306 72.35 38.11 35.69
C TYR A 306 70.86 37.98 36.01
N LEU A 307 70.51 37.48 37.21
CA LEU A 307 69.12 37.38 37.67
C LEU A 307 68.46 38.75 37.84
N ALA A 308 69.19 39.75 38.34
CA ALA A 308 68.69 41.11 38.50
C ALA A 308 68.41 41.81 37.17
N ASP A 309 69.16 41.46 36.11
CA ASP A 309 69.00 42.02 34.76
C ASP A 309 67.88 41.35 33.95
N LEU A 310 67.38 40.17 34.38
CA LEU A 310 66.29 39.48 33.70
C LEU A 310 64.95 40.23 33.86
N PRO A 311 64.22 40.51 32.76
CA PRO A 311 62.90 41.15 32.84
C PRO A 311 61.91 40.32 33.67
N SER A 312 61.30 40.91 34.70
CA SER A 312 60.33 40.24 35.57
C SER A 312 58.89 40.63 35.18
N ASP A 313 58.07 39.64 34.79
CA ASP A 313 56.62 39.79 34.64
C ASP A 313 55.90 38.56 35.23
N PRO A 314 55.70 38.53 36.55
CA PRO A 314 55.12 37.37 37.24
C PRO A 314 53.69 37.08 36.76
N GLY A 315 53.45 35.85 36.27
CA GLY A 315 52.12 35.37 35.86
C GLY A 315 51.74 35.66 34.40
N SER A 316 52.62 36.31 33.62
CA SER A 316 52.41 36.58 32.19
C SER A 316 52.37 35.30 31.35
N LEU A 317 53.28 34.36 31.63
CA LEU A 317 53.34 33.07 30.95
C LEU A 317 52.09 32.22 31.23
N ASP A 318 51.65 32.10 32.49
CA ASP A 318 50.46 31.35 32.86
C ASP A 318 49.18 31.91 32.22
N THR A 319 49.08 33.24 32.16
CA THR A 319 47.96 33.93 31.49
C THR A 319 47.94 33.60 29.99
N LEU A 320 49.10 33.63 29.33
CA LEU A 320 49.22 33.30 27.91
C LEU A 320 49.01 31.80 27.62
N LEU A 321 49.42 30.90 28.52
CA LEU A 321 49.17 29.46 28.41
C LEU A 321 47.67 29.14 28.54
N ASN A 322 46.98 29.79 29.49
CA ASN A 322 45.52 29.69 29.62
C ASN A 322 44.82 30.20 28.36
N ARG A 323 45.20 31.38 27.87
CA ARG A 323 44.66 31.93 26.62
C ARG A 323 44.93 31.03 25.41
N GLN A 324 46.14 30.46 25.32
CA GLN A 324 46.48 29.49 24.27
C GLN A 324 45.59 28.25 24.33
N SER A 325 45.25 27.78 25.53
CA SER A 325 44.36 26.63 25.74
C SER A 325 42.93 26.93 25.26
N GLU A 326 42.41 28.12 25.57
CA GLU A 326 41.11 28.59 25.09
C GLU A 326 41.05 28.64 23.56
N LEU A 327 42.05 29.24 22.92
CA LEU A 327 42.13 29.30 21.45
C LEU A 327 42.28 27.90 20.83
N LYS A 328 43.09 27.02 21.42
CA LYS A 328 43.24 25.61 20.98
C LYS A 328 41.94 24.82 21.10
N ALA A 329 41.09 25.13 22.07
CA ALA A 329 39.79 24.49 22.22
C ALA A 329 38.84 24.87 21.06
N LEU A 330 38.86 26.14 20.63
CA LEU A 330 38.10 26.61 19.48
C LEU A 330 38.62 26.05 18.15
N THR A 331 39.93 26.09 17.91
CA THR A 331 40.51 25.57 16.65
C THR A 331 40.28 24.06 16.50
N ARG A 332 40.32 23.29 17.59
CA ARG A 332 39.96 21.87 17.53
C ARG A 332 38.52 21.62 17.09
N LYS A 333 37.60 22.52 17.42
CA LYS A 333 36.15 22.35 17.16
C LYS A 333 35.71 22.89 15.80
N TYR A 334 36.26 24.03 15.36
CA TYR A 334 35.68 24.78 14.23
C TYR A 334 36.61 24.93 13.02
N ALA A 335 37.93 25.09 13.19
CA ALA A 335 38.88 25.29 12.07
C ALA A 335 40.35 25.13 12.47
N ALA A 336 41.25 24.92 11.51
CA ALA A 336 42.66 24.66 11.79
C ALA A 336 43.41 25.79 12.54
N ASP A 337 42.98 27.04 12.39
CA ASP A 337 43.58 28.23 12.99
C ASP A 337 42.51 29.25 13.42
N THR A 338 42.92 30.29 14.13
CA THR A 338 42.01 31.31 14.68
C THR A 338 41.28 32.08 13.59
N ASP A 339 41.95 32.39 12.48
CA ASP A 339 41.33 33.07 11.34
C ASP A 339 40.25 32.20 10.68
N GLY A 340 40.49 30.89 10.60
CA GLY A 340 39.48 29.92 10.14
C GLY A 340 38.27 29.83 11.07
N VAL A 341 38.46 29.94 12.39
CA VAL A 341 37.35 29.97 13.36
C VAL A 341 36.48 31.21 13.15
N LEU A 342 37.10 32.37 12.91
CA LEU A 342 36.40 33.61 12.60
C LEU A 342 35.65 33.53 11.25
N ALA A 343 36.27 32.94 10.23
CA ALA A 343 35.61 32.71 8.95
C ALA A 343 34.39 31.77 9.08
N TRP A 344 34.51 30.71 9.90
CA TRP A 344 33.39 29.83 10.22
C TRP A 344 32.26 30.59 10.93
N ALA A 345 32.58 31.49 11.86
CA ALA A 345 31.59 32.30 12.57
C ALA A 345 30.81 33.24 11.62
N GLU A 346 31.50 33.86 10.66
CA GLU A 346 30.85 34.69 9.62
C GLU A 346 29.91 33.85 8.74
N GLU A 347 30.36 32.66 8.31
CA GLU A 347 29.51 31.75 7.54
C GLU A 347 28.30 31.28 8.36
N ALA A 348 28.49 30.95 9.63
CA ALA A 348 27.44 30.53 10.54
C ALA A 348 26.38 31.65 10.74
N ARG A 349 26.80 32.91 10.95
CA ARG A 349 25.89 34.07 11.04
C ARG A 349 25.10 34.26 9.75
N ALA A 350 25.76 34.18 8.59
CA ALA A 350 25.11 34.32 7.29
C ALA A 350 24.09 33.20 7.05
N ARG A 351 24.39 31.95 7.44
CA ARG A 351 23.46 30.82 7.36
C ARG A 351 22.28 31.00 8.32
N LEU A 352 22.53 31.35 9.58
CA LEU A 352 21.49 31.54 10.59
C LEU A 352 20.48 32.63 10.17
N SER A 353 20.97 33.73 9.56
CA SER A 353 20.10 34.80 9.05
C SER A 353 19.15 34.38 7.91
N LYS A 354 19.43 33.24 7.26
CA LYS A 354 18.60 32.68 6.17
C LYS A 354 17.66 31.58 6.66
N ILE A 355 17.85 31.06 7.87
CA ILE A 355 16.98 30.04 8.45
C ILE A 355 15.70 30.75 8.95
N ASP A 356 14.63 30.62 8.17
CA ASP A 356 13.30 31.05 8.58
C ASP A 356 12.55 29.87 9.21
N VAL A 357 12.30 29.97 10.52
CA VAL A 357 11.54 28.98 11.31
C VAL A 357 10.12 29.49 11.58
N SER A 358 9.48 30.13 10.59
CA SER A 358 8.09 30.61 10.69
C SER A 358 7.15 29.49 11.16
N ALA A 359 6.73 29.54 12.42
CA ALA A 359 5.77 28.62 13.04
C ALA A 359 4.32 28.88 12.56
N ASP A 360 4.03 30.09 12.10
CA ASP A 360 2.67 30.51 11.73
C ASP A 360 2.15 29.73 10.52
N ALA A 361 2.97 29.54 9.48
CA ALA A 361 2.60 28.75 8.30
C ALA A 361 2.34 27.27 8.63
N LEU A 362 3.07 26.70 9.60
CA LEU A 362 2.83 25.34 10.09
C LEU A 362 1.52 25.25 10.88
N ALA A 363 1.21 26.26 11.69
CA ALA A 363 -0.03 26.32 12.45
C ALA A 363 -1.26 26.46 11.54
N GLU A 364 -1.19 27.30 10.51
CA GLU A 364 -2.24 27.42 9.50
C GLU A 364 -2.46 26.11 8.72
N LEU A 365 -1.37 25.43 8.35
CA LEU A 365 -1.45 24.14 7.67
C LEU A 365 -2.03 23.06 8.59
N ALA A 366 -1.66 23.04 9.88
CA ALA A 366 -2.24 22.13 10.87
C ALA A 366 -3.74 22.34 11.03
N ALA A 367 -4.20 23.59 11.11
CA ALA A 367 -5.63 23.91 11.15
C ALA A 367 -6.36 23.47 9.87
N THR A 368 -5.71 23.59 8.71
CA THR A 368 -6.24 23.10 7.42
C THR A 368 -6.38 21.57 7.42
N VAL A 369 -5.40 20.85 7.94
CA VAL A 369 -5.44 19.39 8.08
C VAL A 369 -6.58 18.97 9.01
N GLU A 370 -6.76 19.66 10.14
CA GLU A 370 -7.83 19.37 11.10
C GLU A 370 -9.22 19.61 10.47
N SER A 371 -9.42 20.71 9.76
CA SER A 371 -10.67 21.00 9.06
C SER A 371 -10.96 19.95 7.96
N ALA A 372 -9.96 19.57 7.18
CA ALA A 372 -10.10 18.53 6.16
C ALA A 372 -10.38 17.15 6.78
N ALA A 373 -9.79 16.85 7.94
CA ALA A 373 -10.07 15.63 8.70
C ALA A 373 -11.51 15.61 9.20
N ALA A 374 -12.02 16.71 9.76
CA ALA A 374 -13.40 16.83 10.22
C ALA A 374 -14.40 16.60 9.06
N ALA A 375 -14.18 17.23 7.90
CA ALA A 375 -15.02 17.02 6.73
C ALA A 375 -14.97 15.57 6.22
N THR A 376 -13.79 14.93 6.29
CA THR A 376 -13.64 13.50 5.94
C THR A 376 -14.38 12.60 6.93
N ALA A 377 -14.34 12.92 8.22
CA ALA A 377 -15.04 12.19 9.27
C ALA A 377 -16.57 12.29 9.11
N GLU A 378 -17.11 13.47 8.83
CA GLU A 378 -18.54 13.66 8.55
C GLU A 378 -18.98 12.84 7.32
N ALA A 379 -18.20 12.88 6.24
CA ALA A 379 -18.48 12.10 5.04
C ALA A 379 -18.42 10.59 5.30
N ALA A 380 -17.46 10.13 6.12
CA ALA A 380 -17.33 8.73 6.52
C ALA A 380 -18.52 8.27 7.37
N GLN A 381 -18.97 9.08 8.33
CA GLN A 381 -20.15 8.79 9.15
C GLN A 381 -21.43 8.70 8.30
N ALA A 382 -21.61 9.63 7.36
CA ALA A 382 -22.75 9.60 6.44
C ALA A 382 -22.75 8.34 5.57
N LEU A 383 -21.58 7.97 5.03
CA LEU A 383 -21.38 6.75 4.24
C LEU A 383 -21.69 5.49 5.06
N SER A 384 -21.15 5.39 6.28
CA SER A 384 -21.38 4.27 7.18
C SER A 384 -22.86 4.12 7.56
N ALA A 385 -23.55 5.23 7.85
CA ALA A 385 -24.99 5.21 8.15
C ALA A 385 -25.83 4.75 6.95
N ALA A 386 -25.45 5.17 5.72
CA ALA A 386 -26.11 4.70 4.50
C ALA A 386 -25.88 3.19 4.28
N ARG A 387 -24.67 2.69 4.52
CA ARG A 387 -24.33 1.27 4.45
C ARG A 387 -25.08 0.43 5.47
N HIS A 388 -25.22 0.87 6.71
CA HIS A 388 -26.02 0.16 7.72
C HIS A 388 -27.49 0.03 7.29
N LYS A 389 -28.09 1.09 6.74
CA LYS A 389 -29.46 1.04 6.19
C LYS A 389 -29.57 0.12 4.98
N ALA A 390 -28.57 0.14 4.10
CA ALA A 390 -28.48 -0.76 2.96
C ALA A 390 -28.35 -2.22 3.39
N ALA A 391 -27.52 -2.50 4.39
CA ALA A 391 -27.26 -3.83 4.92
C ALA A 391 -28.55 -4.48 5.43
N ALA A 392 -29.35 -3.75 6.22
CA ALA A 392 -30.65 -4.23 6.71
C ALA A 392 -31.64 -4.52 5.56
N ARG A 393 -31.64 -3.69 4.52
CA ARG A 393 -32.49 -3.89 3.33
C ARG A 393 -32.06 -5.11 2.52
N LEU A 394 -30.76 -5.27 2.29
CA LEU A 394 -30.17 -6.39 1.56
C LEU A 394 -30.44 -7.69 2.32
N ALA A 395 -30.14 -7.74 3.61
CA ALA A 395 -30.41 -8.87 4.50
C ALA A 395 -31.87 -9.34 4.42
N LYS A 396 -32.83 -8.40 4.49
CA LYS A 396 -34.26 -8.69 4.38
C LYS A 396 -34.66 -9.21 3.00
N ALA A 397 -34.15 -8.60 1.93
CA ALA A 397 -34.45 -9.00 0.56
C ALA A 397 -33.92 -10.40 0.27
N VAL A 398 -32.66 -10.69 0.62
CA VAL A 398 -32.04 -12.00 0.41
C VAL A 398 -32.68 -13.06 1.31
N SER A 399 -33.00 -12.76 2.57
CA SER A 399 -33.69 -13.74 3.44
C SER A 399 -35.07 -14.12 2.92
N LYS A 400 -35.81 -13.17 2.32
CA LYS A 400 -37.08 -13.48 1.64
C LYS A 400 -36.84 -14.41 0.44
N GLU A 401 -35.76 -14.18 -0.29
CA GLU A 401 -35.40 -14.96 -1.47
C GLU A 401 -34.97 -16.39 -1.11
N LEU A 402 -34.15 -16.55 -0.06
CA LEU A 402 -33.76 -17.84 0.51
C LEU A 402 -34.97 -18.70 0.90
N SER A 403 -36.03 -18.08 1.42
CA SER A 403 -37.26 -18.81 1.74
C SER A 403 -37.93 -19.44 0.52
N GLY A 404 -37.78 -18.83 -0.66
CA GLY A 404 -38.26 -19.40 -1.93
C GLY A 404 -37.41 -20.58 -2.40
N LEU A 405 -36.11 -20.60 -2.09
CA LEU A 405 -35.16 -21.63 -2.52
C LEU A 405 -35.09 -22.83 -1.56
N ALA A 406 -36.22 -23.19 -0.95
CA ALA A 406 -36.33 -24.24 0.07
C ALA A 406 -35.41 -24.05 1.29
N MET A 407 -34.97 -22.82 1.58
CA MET A 407 -34.17 -22.44 2.74
C MET A 407 -34.96 -21.52 3.69
N GLY A 408 -36.25 -21.78 3.90
CA GLY A 408 -37.16 -20.93 4.69
C GLY A 408 -36.83 -20.70 6.16
N ARG A 409 -35.84 -21.42 6.71
CA ARG A 409 -35.31 -21.17 8.06
C ARG A 409 -34.01 -20.37 8.05
N ALA A 410 -33.36 -20.23 6.91
CA ALA A 410 -32.10 -19.54 6.77
C ALA A 410 -32.31 -18.02 6.67
N THR A 411 -31.41 -17.25 7.27
CA THR A 411 -31.44 -15.79 7.22
C THR A 411 -30.05 -15.25 6.93
N LEU A 412 -29.99 -14.26 6.04
CA LEU A 412 -28.77 -13.50 5.77
C LEU A 412 -28.66 -12.37 6.79
N ASP A 413 -27.49 -12.21 7.37
CA ASP A 413 -27.09 -11.12 8.23
C ASP A 413 -25.93 -10.37 7.57
N VAL A 414 -26.09 -9.07 7.32
CA VAL A 414 -25.07 -8.23 6.70
C VAL A 414 -24.54 -7.31 7.77
N GLN A 415 -23.32 -7.57 8.23
CA GLN A 415 -22.70 -6.79 9.30
C GLN A 415 -21.78 -5.73 8.69
N VAL A 416 -21.96 -4.49 9.15
CA VAL A 416 -21.07 -3.37 8.85
C VAL A 416 -20.35 -3.04 10.16
N ARG A 417 -19.03 -3.04 10.15
CA ARG A 417 -18.20 -2.75 11.33
C ARG A 417 -17.19 -1.68 11.01
N ASP A 418 -16.88 -0.85 11.99
CA ASP A 418 -15.78 0.10 11.87
C ASP A 418 -14.44 -0.61 11.88
N ARG A 419 -13.53 -0.20 10.99
CA ARG A 419 -12.17 -0.68 10.94
C ARG A 419 -11.28 0.18 11.84
N GLU A 420 -10.81 -0.40 12.94
CA GLU A 420 -9.91 0.31 13.86
C GLU A 420 -8.55 0.59 13.19
N ALA A 421 -8.00 1.77 13.46
CA ALA A 421 -6.67 2.13 12.99
C ALA A 421 -5.61 1.32 13.75
N ALA A 422 -4.60 0.83 13.03
CA ALA A 422 -3.42 0.23 13.66
C ALA A 422 -2.51 1.32 14.29
N GLU A 423 -1.58 0.93 15.16
CA GLU A 423 -0.65 1.87 15.82
C GLU A 423 0.18 2.70 14.83
N LYS A 424 0.51 2.14 13.66
CA LYS A 424 1.22 2.80 12.56
C LYS A 424 0.36 2.90 11.31
N ASP A 425 -0.89 3.32 11.48
CA ASP A 425 -1.83 3.44 10.36
C ASP A 425 -1.40 4.54 9.38
N ALA A 426 -1.55 4.27 8.09
CA ALA A 426 -1.24 5.24 7.04
C ALA A 426 -2.27 6.38 6.98
N ALA A 427 -3.51 6.14 7.41
CA ALA A 427 -4.62 7.07 7.37
C ALA A 427 -5.52 6.97 8.62
N PRO A 428 -4.98 7.30 9.82
CA PRO A 428 -5.76 7.32 11.05
C PRO A 428 -6.70 8.53 11.06
N LEU A 429 -8.00 8.29 11.17
CA LEU A 429 -9.04 9.31 11.20
C LEU A 429 -9.82 9.22 12.51
N THR A 430 -9.87 10.32 13.25
CA THR A 430 -10.63 10.40 14.51
C THR A 430 -12.11 10.63 14.21
N ILE A 431 -12.96 9.73 14.69
CA ILE A 431 -14.42 9.82 14.57
C ILE A 431 -15.02 9.57 15.94
N GLY A 432 -15.51 10.64 16.59
CA GLY A 432 -15.90 10.58 18.00
C GLY A 432 -14.71 10.21 18.89
N ASP A 433 -14.89 9.23 19.77
CA ASP A 433 -13.85 8.78 20.70
C ASP A 433 -12.92 7.69 20.13
N ARG A 434 -13.06 7.34 18.84
CA ARG A 434 -12.34 6.24 18.20
C ARG A 434 -11.47 6.73 17.06
N VAL A 435 -10.36 6.04 16.83
CA VAL A 435 -9.47 6.26 15.69
C VAL A 435 -9.65 5.10 14.72
N LEU A 436 -10.15 5.41 13.52
CA LEU A 436 -10.51 4.44 12.51
C LEU A 436 -9.55 4.54 11.32
N HIS A 437 -9.37 3.44 10.61
CA HIS A 437 -8.63 3.41 9.36
C HIS A 437 -9.48 4.00 8.23
N ALA A 438 -9.09 5.17 7.74
CA ALA A 438 -9.71 5.80 6.58
C ALA A 438 -9.17 5.18 5.28
N GLY A 439 -9.71 4.03 4.90
CA GLY A 439 -9.41 3.36 3.64
C GLY A 439 -9.97 4.11 2.43
N GLU A 440 -9.57 3.73 1.21
CA GLU A 440 -10.05 4.38 -0.02
C GLU A 440 -11.59 4.29 -0.20
N SER A 441 -12.21 3.25 0.34
CA SER A 441 -13.65 3.01 0.26
C SER A 441 -14.42 3.32 1.55
N GLY A 442 -13.83 4.06 2.50
CA GLY A 442 -14.46 4.39 3.78
C GLY A 442 -13.76 3.77 4.98
N THR A 443 -14.41 3.91 6.15
CA THR A 443 -13.96 3.36 7.43
C THR A 443 -14.61 2.02 7.78
N ASP A 444 -15.50 1.52 6.92
CA ASP A 444 -16.28 0.31 7.17
C ASP A 444 -15.63 -0.95 6.57
N GLU A 445 -15.74 -2.04 7.31
CA GLU A 445 -15.63 -3.41 6.85
C GLU A 445 -17.03 -4.04 6.78
N VAL A 446 -17.34 -4.72 5.67
CA VAL A 446 -18.64 -5.35 5.44
C VAL A 446 -18.43 -6.86 5.39
N GLU A 447 -19.21 -7.60 6.19
CA GLU A 447 -19.17 -9.05 6.26
C GLU A 447 -20.57 -9.64 6.08
N PHE A 448 -20.74 -10.50 5.07
CA PHE A 448 -21.97 -11.27 4.85
C PHE A 448 -21.91 -12.56 5.66
N ARG A 449 -22.94 -12.78 6.47
CA ARG A 449 -23.08 -13.91 7.37
C ARG A 449 -24.42 -14.61 7.14
N LEU A 450 -24.46 -15.90 7.40
CA LEU A 450 -25.64 -16.72 7.24
C LEU A 450 -25.93 -17.44 8.55
N ALA A 451 -27.19 -17.42 8.96
CA ALA A 451 -27.72 -18.33 9.96
C ALA A 451 -28.55 -19.38 9.22
N ALA A 452 -28.11 -20.65 9.23
CA ALA A 452 -28.71 -21.73 8.42
C ALA A 452 -30.16 -22.10 8.84
N HIS A 453 -30.50 -21.89 10.11
CA HIS A 453 -31.86 -22.08 10.63
C HIS A 453 -32.16 -21.07 11.74
N SER A 454 -33.44 -20.96 12.11
CA SER A 454 -33.87 -20.13 13.23
C SER A 454 -33.13 -20.55 14.52
N GLY A 455 -32.45 -19.60 15.16
CA GLY A 455 -31.64 -19.83 16.37
C GLY A 455 -30.22 -20.34 16.12
N ALA A 456 -29.80 -20.58 14.88
CA ALA A 456 -28.41 -20.90 14.55
C ALA A 456 -27.50 -19.68 14.76
N GLN A 457 -26.23 -19.93 15.08
CA GLN A 457 -25.22 -18.88 15.08
C GLN A 457 -25.04 -18.33 13.66
N SER A 458 -25.05 -17.00 13.52
CA SER A 458 -24.70 -16.31 12.28
C SER A 458 -23.20 -16.50 12.01
N LEU A 459 -22.83 -17.19 10.94
CA LEU A 459 -21.43 -17.48 10.57
C LEU A 459 -21.08 -16.84 9.23
N PRO A 460 -19.81 -16.46 8.99
CA PRO A 460 -19.39 -15.97 7.68
C PRO A 460 -19.74 -16.96 6.56
N LEU A 461 -20.12 -16.47 5.37
CA LEU A 461 -20.54 -17.32 4.25
C LEU A 461 -19.54 -18.44 3.94
N ALA A 462 -18.24 -18.15 4.02
CA ALA A 462 -17.16 -19.11 3.78
C ALA A 462 -17.15 -20.31 4.75
N ARG A 463 -17.79 -20.19 5.92
CA ARG A 463 -17.83 -21.21 6.97
C ARG A 463 -19.22 -21.78 7.23
N SER A 464 -20.26 -21.22 6.61
CA SER A 464 -21.64 -21.45 7.05
C SER A 464 -22.42 -22.50 6.25
N ALA A 465 -22.00 -22.85 5.03
CA ALA A 465 -22.86 -23.60 4.11
C ALA A 465 -22.16 -24.84 3.52
N SER A 466 -22.92 -25.93 3.38
CA SER A 466 -22.56 -27.07 2.51
C SER A 466 -22.54 -26.60 1.05
N GLY A 467 -21.78 -27.28 0.16
CA GLY A 467 -21.59 -26.85 -1.24
C GLY A 467 -22.90 -26.50 -1.96
N GLY A 468 -23.94 -27.32 -1.85
CA GLY A 468 -25.25 -27.06 -2.47
C GLY A 468 -26.11 -26.00 -1.77
N GLU A 469 -25.87 -25.71 -0.48
CA GLU A 469 -26.53 -24.60 0.23
C GLU A 469 -25.90 -23.26 -0.15
N LEU A 470 -24.57 -23.24 -0.34
CA LEU A 470 -23.84 -22.05 -0.74
C LEU A 470 -24.27 -21.59 -2.14
N SER A 471 -24.43 -22.51 -3.10
CA SER A 471 -24.90 -22.17 -4.45
C SER A 471 -26.28 -21.51 -4.43
N ARG A 472 -27.20 -21.97 -3.57
CA ARG A 472 -28.53 -21.35 -3.41
C ARG A 472 -28.46 -19.98 -2.75
N VAL A 473 -27.56 -19.80 -1.77
CA VAL A 473 -27.34 -18.51 -1.13
C VAL A 473 -26.73 -17.50 -2.11
N MET A 474 -25.78 -17.95 -2.93
CA MET A 474 -25.18 -17.12 -3.98
C MET A 474 -26.22 -16.73 -5.04
N LEU A 475 -27.06 -17.66 -5.50
CA LEU A 475 -28.15 -17.33 -6.41
C LEU A 475 -29.12 -16.31 -5.79
N ALA A 476 -29.51 -16.48 -4.52
CA ALA A 476 -30.38 -15.51 -3.84
C ALA A 476 -29.74 -14.12 -3.74
N LEU A 477 -28.43 -14.05 -3.46
CA LEU A 477 -27.67 -12.81 -3.47
C LEU A 477 -27.63 -12.20 -4.87
N GLU A 478 -27.26 -12.97 -5.88
CA GLU A 478 -27.13 -12.51 -7.27
C GLU A 478 -28.46 -12.01 -7.82
N VAL A 479 -29.57 -12.72 -7.59
CA VAL A 479 -30.91 -12.27 -8.01
C VAL A 479 -31.29 -10.93 -7.37
N VAL A 480 -30.98 -10.75 -6.07
CA VAL A 480 -31.30 -9.50 -5.35
C VAL A 480 -30.38 -8.35 -5.76
N LEU A 481 -29.09 -8.62 -5.98
CA LEU A 481 -28.12 -7.63 -6.44
C LEU A 481 -28.42 -7.22 -7.88
N ALA A 482 -28.69 -8.18 -8.77
CA ALA A 482 -29.02 -7.95 -10.17
C ALA A 482 -30.30 -7.15 -10.34
N ALA A 483 -31.34 -7.39 -9.53
CA ALA A 483 -32.59 -6.61 -9.61
C ALA A 483 -32.41 -5.09 -9.42
N SER A 484 -31.25 -4.63 -8.94
CA SER A 484 -30.94 -3.21 -8.77
C SER A 484 -30.34 -2.55 -10.02
N GLU A 485 -29.81 -3.33 -10.97
CA GLU A 485 -29.29 -2.87 -12.27
C GLU A 485 -30.22 -3.40 -13.38
N ARG A 486 -30.13 -2.89 -14.62
CA ARG A 486 -30.95 -3.36 -15.75
C ARG A 486 -30.07 -3.50 -16.99
N GLY A 487 -30.41 -4.44 -17.87
CA GLY A 487 -29.87 -4.49 -19.24
C GLY A 487 -28.55 -5.24 -19.43
N ALA A 488 -28.00 -5.87 -18.39
CA ALA A 488 -26.81 -6.73 -18.51
C ALA A 488 -27.18 -8.19 -18.84
N THR A 489 -26.26 -8.88 -19.51
CA THR A 489 -26.29 -10.34 -19.72
C THR A 489 -25.68 -11.05 -18.52
N MET A 490 -26.43 -11.97 -17.93
CA MET A 490 -26.04 -12.75 -16.76
C MET A 490 -25.93 -14.22 -17.13
N VAL A 491 -24.75 -14.78 -16.95
CA VAL A 491 -24.49 -16.20 -17.21
C VAL A 491 -24.40 -16.91 -15.88
N PHE A 492 -25.10 -18.03 -15.73
CA PHE A 492 -25.15 -18.83 -14.52
C PHE A 492 -24.67 -20.26 -14.83
N ASP A 493 -23.53 -20.64 -14.26
CA ASP A 493 -22.98 -21.98 -14.37
C ASP A 493 -23.25 -22.79 -13.09
N GLU A 494 -23.74 -24.02 -13.25
CA GLU A 494 -24.00 -24.96 -12.15
C GLU A 494 -24.90 -24.44 -11.00
N VAL A 495 -25.86 -23.55 -11.30
CA VAL A 495 -26.84 -23.07 -10.29
C VAL A 495 -27.71 -24.18 -9.69
N ASP A 496 -27.74 -25.33 -10.36
CA ASP A 496 -28.48 -26.52 -10.00
C ASP A 496 -27.64 -27.57 -9.26
N ALA A 497 -26.35 -27.30 -8.99
CA ALA A 497 -25.47 -28.23 -8.29
C ALA A 497 -26.00 -28.57 -6.88
N GLY A 498 -26.31 -29.86 -6.66
CA GLY A 498 -26.81 -30.35 -5.38
C GLY A 498 -28.26 -29.94 -5.07
N VAL A 499 -29.04 -29.57 -6.10
CA VAL A 499 -30.46 -29.21 -5.98
C VAL A 499 -31.33 -30.21 -6.75
N GLY A 500 -32.53 -30.50 -6.24
CA GLY A 500 -33.48 -31.39 -6.90
C GLY A 500 -34.93 -31.16 -6.47
N GLY A 501 -35.87 -31.73 -7.22
CA GLY A 501 -37.30 -31.68 -6.90
C GLY A 501 -37.87 -30.26 -6.86
N ARG A 502 -38.63 -29.93 -5.80
CA ARG A 502 -39.32 -28.63 -5.66
C ARG A 502 -38.38 -27.43 -5.71
N ALA A 503 -37.16 -27.55 -5.19
CA ALA A 503 -36.19 -26.46 -5.19
C ALA A 503 -35.75 -26.09 -6.62
N ALA A 504 -35.64 -27.08 -7.51
CA ALA A 504 -35.26 -26.85 -8.91
C ALA A 504 -36.33 -26.06 -9.69
N VAL A 505 -37.61 -26.33 -9.41
CA VAL A 505 -38.74 -25.57 -9.99
C VAL A 505 -38.71 -24.11 -9.52
N GLU A 506 -38.43 -23.86 -8.24
CA GLU A 506 -38.30 -22.50 -7.73
C GLU A 506 -37.11 -21.75 -8.35
N ILE A 507 -35.97 -22.42 -8.56
CA ILE A 507 -34.83 -21.84 -9.28
C ILE A 507 -35.24 -21.41 -10.69
N GLY A 508 -35.90 -22.30 -11.45
CA GLY A 508 -36.40 -21.99 -12.79
C GLY A 508 -37.33 -20.77 -12.80
N ARG A 509 -38.27 -20.71 -11.85
CA ARG A 509 -39.18 -19.57 -11.69
C ARG A 509 -38.43 -18.26 -11.40
N ARG A 510 -37.37 -18.28 -10.58
CA ARG A 510 -36.60 -17.07 -10.25
C ARG A 510 -35.76 -16.57 -11.41
N LEU A 511 -35.13 -17.48 -12.15
CA LEU A 511 -34.37 -17.15 -13.36
C LEU A 511 -35.29 -16.57 -14.44
N ALA A 512 -36.48 -17.14 -14.64
CA ALA A 512 -37.50 -16.58 -15.55
C ALA A 512 -38.06 -15.22 -15.09
N ARG A 513 -38.08 -14.94 -13.78
CA ARG A 513 -38.47 -13.62 -13.28
C ARG A 513 -37.35 -12.59 -13.50
N LEU A 514 -36.11 -13.00 -13.27
CA LEU A 514 -34.92 -12.17 -13.52
C LEU A 514 -34.81 -11.81 -15.01
N SER A 515 -35.13 -12.76 -15.89
CA SER A 515 -35.06 -12.59 -17.34
C SER A 515 -36.01 -11.52 -17.91
N ARG A 516 -36.98 -11.05 -17.10
CA ARG A 516 -37.83 -9.89 -17.47
C ARG A 516 -37.07 -8.56 -17.49
N THR A 517 -35.88 -8.52 -16.90
CA THR A 517 -35.08 -7.28 -16.72
C THR A 517 -33.64 -7.40 -17.19
N HIS A 518 -33.18 -8.63 -17.42
CA HIS A 518 -31.82 -9.00 -17.78
C HIS A 518 -31.87 -10.11 -18.81
N GLN A 519 -30.82 -10.25 -19.60
CA GLN A 519 -30.63 -11.47 -20.38
C GLN A 519 -30.03 -12.52 -19.45
N VAL A 520 -30.62 -13.70 -19.36
CA VAL A 520 -30.20 -14.79 -18.47
C VAL A 520 -29.78 -15.99 -19.31
N ILE A 521 -28.54 -16.46 -19.14
CA ILE A 521 -28.01 -17.66 -19.81
C ILE A 521 -27.67 -18.66 -18.71
N VAL A 522 -28.29 -19.84 -18.69
CA VAL A 522 -28.06 -20.84 -17.64
C VAL A 522 -27.57 -22.14 -18.23
N VAL A 523 -26.49 -22.68 -17.65
CA VAL A 523 -26.06 -24.06 -17.92
C VAL A 523 -26.66 -24.96 -16.84
N THR A 524 -27.43 -25.96 -17.25
CA THR A 524 -28.16 -26.83 -16.33
C THR A 524 -28.22 -28.26 -16.82
N HIS A 525 -28.39 -29.19 -15.88
CA HIS A 525 -28.76 -30.58 -16.12
C HIS A 525 -30.17 -30.89 -15.60
N LEU A 526 -30.83 -29.93 -14.93
CA LEU A 526 -32.17 -30.11 -14.40
C LEU A 526 -33.26 -29.70 -15.40
N PRO A 527 -34.13 -30.63 -15.82
CA PRO A 527 -35.23 -30.32 -16.74
C PRO A 527 -36.19 -29.29 -16.14
N GLN A 528 -36.36 -29.30 -14.81
CA GLN A 528 -37.21 -28.36 -14.07
C GLN A 528 -36.77 -26.90 -14.23
N VAL A 529 -35.48 -26.65 -14.49
CA VAL A 529 -34.96 -25.30 -14.77
C VAL A 529 -35.09 -25.00 -16.27
N ALA A 530 -34.72 -25.96 -17.12
CA ALA A 530 -34.74 -25.80 -18.58
C ALA A 530 -36.14 -25.52 -19.16
N ALA A 531 -37.21 -26.04 -18.54
CA ALA A 531 -38.58 -25.75 -18.97
C ALA A 531 -38.99 -24.28 -18.86
N PHE A 532 -38.34 -23.49 -17.99
CA PHE A 532 -38.64 -22.07 -17.83
C PHE A 532 -37.97 -21.17 -18.86
N ALA A 533 -37.04 -21.68 -19.65
CA ALA A 533 -36.33 -20.90 -20.65
C ALA A 533 -37.25 -20.43 -21.80
N ASP A 534 -36.93 -19.29 -22.39
CA ASP A 534 -37.47 -18.83 -23.66
C ASP A 534 -36.85 -19.60 -24.83
N THR A 535 -35.52 -19.76 -24.79
CA THR A 535 -34.75 -20.51 -25.79
C THR A 535 -33.99 -21.65 -25.15
N HIS A 536 -34.02 -22.82 -25.77
CA HIS A 536 -33.32 -24.02 -25.32
C HIS A 536 -32.24 -24.40 -26.33
N LEU A 537 -30.98 -24.32 -25.91
CA LEU A 537 -29.81 -24.75 -26.66
C LEU A 537 -29.33 -26.10 -26.13
N VAL A 538 -28.95 -27.01 -27.02
CA VAL A 538 -28.35 -28.29 -26.66
C VAL A 538 -26.93 -28.40 -27.19
N VAL A 539 -26.04 -28.98 -26.38
CA VAL A 539 -24.69 -29.36 -26.78
C VAL A 539 -24.66 -30.84 -27.16
N ASP A 540 -24.55 -31.11 -28.46
CA ASP A 540 -24.54 -32.45 -29.02
C ASP A 540 -23.11 -32.92 -29.35
N LYS A 541 -22.85 -34.21 -29.19
CA LYS A 541 -21.64 -34.84 -29.73
C LYS A 541 -21.82 -35.02 -31.23
N VAL A 542 -20.91 -34.45 -32.00
CA VAL A 542 -20.81 -34.67 -33.44
C VAL A 542 -19.53 -35.47 -33.68
N ASP A 543 -19.67 -36.68 -34.21
CA ASP A 543 -18.51 -37.46 -34.64
C ASP A 543 -17.88 -36.81 -35.87
N ASP A 544 -16.65 -36.33 -35.75
CA ASP A 544 -15.84 -35.91 -36.89
C ASP A 544 -15.33 -37.17 -37.63
N ALA A 545 -15.28 -37.09 -38.96
CA ALA A 545 -14.80 -38.14 -39.87
C ALA A 545 -13.40 -38.72 -39.53
N GLY A 546 -12.61 -38.05 -38.68
CA GLY A 546 -11.33 -38.48 -38.15
C GLY A 546 -11.36 -39.21 -36.80
N GLY A 547 -12.54 -39.49 -36.21
CA GLY A 547 -12.68 -40.22 -34.95
C GLY A 547 -12.45 -39.38 -33.67
N VAL A 548 -12.39 -38.05 -33.80
CA VAL A 548 -12.36 -37.13 -32.66
C VAL A 548 -13.79 -36.68 -32.38
N VAL A 549 -14.29 -36.89 -31.16
CA VAL A 549 -15.61 -36.40 -30.75
C VAL A 549 -15.59 -34.88 -30.71
N SER A 550 -16.35 -34.23 -31.60
CA SER A 550 -16.58 -32.80 -31.59
C SER A 550 -17.86 -32.47 -30.82
N SER A 551 -18.01 -31.24 -30.33
CA SER A 551 -19.26 -30.76 -29.76
C SER A 551 -19.80 -29.59 -30.57
N GLY A 552 -21.07 -29.67 -30.97
CA GLY A 552 -21.82 -28.60 -31.63
C GLY A 552 -22.87 -28.02 -30.68
N VAL A 553 -23.31 -26.79 -30.96
CA VAL A 553 -24.42 -26.13 -30.24
C VAL A 553 -25.53 -25.85 -31.25
N ARG A 554 -26.77 -26.21 -30.90
CA ARG A 554 -27.94 -25.91 -31.73
C ARG A 554 -29.15 -25.53 -30.88
N THR A 555 -30.05 -24.74 -31.47
CA THR A 555 -31.34 -24.36 -30.87
C THR A 555 -32.38 -25.46 -31.11
N LEU A 556 -33.18 -25.77 -30.10
CA LEU A 556 -34.27 -26.74 -30.18
C LEU A 556 -35.59 -26.05 -30.57
N ASP A 557 -36.36 -26.69 -31.45
CA ASP A 557 -37.77 -26.34 -31.63
C ASP A 557 -38.66 -26.87 -30.49
N GLU A 558 -39.97 -26.58 -30.49
CA GLU A 558 -40.88 -27.02 -29.42
C GLU A 558 -40.96 -28.54 -29.27
N THR A 559 -40.93 -29.29 -30.38
CA THR A 559 -41.02 -30.75 -30.35
C THR A 559 -39.73 -31.39 -29.87
N GLU A 560 -38.60 -30.87 -30.33
CA GLU A 560 -37.26 -31.27 -29.89
C GLU A 560 -37.04 -30.92 -28.41
N ARG A 561 -37.58 -29.79 -27.96
CA ARG A 561 -37.52 -29.37 -26.56
C ARG A 561 -38.26 -30.33 -25.64
N VAL A 562 -39.46 -30.77 -26.02
CA VAL A 562 -40.19 -31.82 -25.27
C VAL A 562 -39.37 -33.10 -25.22
N ALA A 563 -38.77 -33.51 -26.34
CA ALA A 563 -37.92 -34.71 -26.41
C ALA A 563 -36.68 -34.59 -25.51
N GLU A 564 -35.99 -33.45 -25.52
CA GLU A 564 -34.82 -33.19 -24.68
C GLU A 564 -35.19 -33.17 -23.19
N LEU A 565 -36.28 -32.51 -22.80
CA LEU A 565 -36.76 -32.51 -21.42
C LEU A 565 -37.15 -33.93 -20.96
N ALA A 566 -37.82 -34.71 -21.81
CA ALA A 566 -38.14 -36.11 -21.53
C ALA A 566 -36.88 -36.95 -21.35
N ARG A 567 -35.85 -36.75 -22.19
CA ARG A 567 -34.54 -37.41 -22.08
C ARG A 567 -33.85 -37.03 -20.76
N MET A 568 -33.85 -35.76 -20.39
CA MET A 568 -33.29 -35.26 -19.12
C MET A 568 -34.01 -35.82 -17.88
N LEU A 569 -35.33 -36.05 -17.98
CA LEU A 569 -36.16 -36.61 -16.91
C LEU A 569 -35.98 -38.14 -16.75
N ALA A 570 -36.05 -38.87 -17.86
CA ALA A 570 -36.14 -40.34 -17.86
C ALA A 570 -34.78 -41.04 -18.09
N GLY A 571 -33.77 -40.32 -18.59
CA GLY A 571 -32.47 -40.89 -18.99
C GLY A 571 -32.58 -41.87 -20.17
N LEU A 572 -33.74 -41.92 -20.83
CA LEU A 572 -34.06 -42.79 -21.96
C LEU A 572 -34.68 -41.93 -23.05
N ASP A 573 -34.32 -42.23 -24.30
CA ASP A 573 -34.92 -41.58 -25.44
C ASP A 573 -36.38 -42.05 -25.58
N ASP A 574 -37.29 -41.09 -25.75
CA ASP A 574 -38.62 -41.32 -26.33
C ASP A 574 -39.62 -42.19 -25.54
N THR A 575 -39.61 -42.14 -24.21
CA THR A 575 -40.68 -42.77 -23.40
C THR A 575 -41.96 -41.93 -23.37
N GLU A 576 -43.13 -42.56 -23.57
CA GLU A 576 -44.45 -41.89 -23.58
C GLU A 576 -44.75 -41.19 -22.24
N THR A 577 -44.38 -41.82 -21.12
CA THR A 577 -44.52 -41.25 -19.78
C THR A 577 -43.57 -40.08 -19.52
N GLY A 578 -42.35 -40.13 -20.05
CA GLY A 578 -41.38 -39.03 -19.97
C GLY A 578 -41.84 -37.81 -20.75
N ARG A 579 -42.41 -38.01 -21.95
CA ARG A 579 -43.03 -36.95 -22.75
C ARG A 579 -44.18 -36.26 -22.03
N ALA A 580 -45.13 -37.02 -21.49
CA ALA A 580 -46.27 -36.45 -20.77
C ALA A 580 -45.81 -35.57 -19.59
N HIS A 581 -44.79 -36.01 -18.83
CA HIS A 581 -44.25 -35.21 -17.74
C HIS A 581 -43.49 -33.95 -18.21
N ALA A 582 -42.78 -34.03 -19.33
CA ALA A 582 -42.11 -32.88 -19.94
C ALA A 582 -43.13 -31.83 -20.43
N GLU A 583 -44.24 -32.26 -21.03
CA GLU A 583 -45.32 -31.37 -21.48
C GLU A 583 -46.02 -30.68 -20.31
N GLU A 584 -46.30 -31.39 -19.22
CA GLU A 584 -46.84 -30.80 -17.98
C GLU A 584 -45.91 -29.73 -17.41
N LEU A 585 -44.60 -30.01 -17.37
CA LEU A 585 -43.59 -29.10 -16.87
C LEU A 585 -43.49 -27.83 -17.73
N LEU A 586 -43.51 -27.97 -19.05
CA LEU A 586 -43.52 -26.84 -19.99
C LEU A 586 -44.81 -26.01 -19.85
N ALA A 587 -45.97 -26.65 -19.75
CA ALA A 587 -47.25 -25.97 -19.58
C ALA A 587 -47.28 -25.14 -18.29
N MET A 588 -46.79 -25.72 -17.17
CA MET A 588 -46.63 -25.00 -15.91
C MET A 588 -45.69 -23.80 -16.06
N ALA A 589 -44.54 -23.99 -16.69
CA ALA A 589 -43.55 -22.93 -16.88
C ALA A 589 -44.08 -21.78 -17.78
N HIS A 590 -44.82 -22.12 -18.84
CA HIS A 590 -45.48 -21.15 -19.72
C HIS A 590 -46.55 -20.33 -18.98
N ALA A 591 -47.39 -20.99 -18.17
CA ALA A 591 -48.42 -20.30 -17.39
C ALA A 591 -47.82 -19.29 -16.39
N GLU A 592 -46.73 -19.67 -15.72
CA GLU A 592 -46.03 -18.79 -14.77
C GLU A 592 -45.36 -17.60 -15.47
N ARG A 593 -44.77 -17.82 -16.66
CA ARG A 593 -44.16 -16.75 -17.45
C ARG A 593 -45.16 -15.67 -17.86
N GLN A 594 -46.42 -16.05 -18.11
CA GLN A 594 -47.51 -15.15 -18.50
C GLN A 594 -48.12 -14.38 -17.31
N SER A 595 -47.86 -14.80 -16.07
CA SER A 595 -48.32 -14.13 -14.83
C SER A 595 -47.35 -13.06 -14.32
#